data_AF-A0A5M4D8J9-F1
#
_entry.id   AF-A0A5M4D8J9-F1
#
_cell.length_a   1.000
_cell.length_b   1.000
_cell.length_c   1.000
_cell.angle_alpha   90.00
_cell.angle_beta   90.00
_cell.angle_gamma   90.00
#
_symmetry.space_group_name_H-M   'P 1'
#
loop_
_entity.id
_entity.type
_entity.pdbx_description
1 polymer ?
#
loop_
_entity_poly.entity_id
_entity_poly.type
_entity_poly.pdbx_seq_one_letter_code
_entity_poly.pdbx_strand_id
1 'polypeptide(L)'
;MLQGTSLGRYWKSDDSAPIEQQVTPGDMYLVVRLDGHTQADVEAMITRATGLIYDVDSAGFVLDEAGSNGIADPGANSELDNQTGPMRVNDDFESTRDLLLADGRFNPARLHYDALGGTANWSVGPNVDYGGEGLLVTDSLILLSHYGSNHFDAPNGAGVSANDTYADSFDYQPGAIFNTIESYNARAFGPLGTRFNQEQVADFIAAGGTFGIGHCWEPFANTVTDSQPLVRNFILGRMTWAEAAYTAIPALSWHYIIVGDPLARAFRGCEDIDGNGILDIEDLYAWHANPTDLNRDGQANLLDKELLEASIRGSVFEDLGGRER
;
A
#
# COMPACT_ATOMS: atom_id res chain seq x y z
N MET A 1 -21.12 28.33 -4.10
CA MET A 1 -21.01 29.16 -2.88
C MET A 1 -20.54 28.23 -1.77
N LEU A 2 -19.28 28.36 -1.30
CA LEU A 2 -18.74 27.53 -0.23
C LEU A 2 -19.40 27.93 1.11
N GLN A 3 -20.43 27.21 1.52
CA GLN A 3 -20.92 27.28 2.89
C GLN A 3 -20.25 26.15 3.68
N GLY A 4 -19.15 26.50 4.35
CA GLY A 4 -18.44 25.60 5.24
C GLY A 4 -19.02 25.66 6.65
N THR A 5 -19.67 24.58 7.07
CA THR A 5 -19.87 24.27 8.49
C THR A 5 -19.15 22.96 8.79
N SER A 6 -17.97 23.09 9.40
CA SER A 6 -17.19 22.12 10.22
C SER A 6 -17.26 20.61 10.01
N LEU A 7 -17.69 20.10 8.86
CA LEU A 7 -17.67 18.67 8.52
C LEU A 7 -17.02 18.52 7.16
N GLY A 8 -16.31 17.41 6.94
CA GLY A 8 -15.53 17.14 5.74
C GLY A 8 -16.23 17.62 4.46
N ARG A 9 -15.47 18.27 3.58
CA ARG A 9 -16.00 18.79 2.31
C ARG A 9 -16.40 17.60 1.44
N TYR A 10 -17.64 17.15 1.54
CA TYR A 10 -18.24 16.40 0.45
C TYR A 10 -18.38 17.36 -0.74
N TRP A 11 -17.97 16.91 -1.92
CA TRP A 11 -18.36 17.55 -3.17
C TRP A 11 -19.87 17.40 -3.28
N LYS A 12 -20.62 18.38 -2.76
CA LYS A 12 -22.02 18.52 -3.15
C LYS A 12 -22.00 19.01 -4.59
N SER A 13 -22.11 18.10 -5.54
CA SER A 13 -22.47 18.48 -6.89
C SER A 13 -23.77 19.26 -6.78
N ASP A 14 -23.74 20.52 -7.19
CA ASP A 14 -24.99 21.17 -7.54
C ASP A 14 -25.38 20.55 -8.87
N ASP A 15 -26.23 19.52 -8.83
CA ASP A 15 -26.67 18.78 -10.01
C ASP A 15 -27.33 19.69 -11.07
N SER A 16 -27.63 20.95 -10.71
CA SER A 16 -28.13 21.98 -11.62
C SER A 16 -27.06 22.91 -12.20
N ALA A 17 -25.83 22.90 -11.68
CA ALA A 17 -24.73 23.73 -12.16
C ALA A 17 -23.84 22.98 -13.16
N PRO A 18 -23.47 23.59 -14.30
CA PRO A 18 -22.48 23.03 -15.22
C PRO A 18 -21.12 22.77 -14.56
N ILE A 19 -20.39 21.73 -15.00
CA ILE A 19 -19.13 21.30 -14.36
C ILE A 19 -18.07 22.41 -14.33
N GLU A 20 -18.05 23.28 -15.34
CA GLU A 20 -17.17 24.44 -15.41
C GLU A 20 -17.42 25.50 -14.33
N GLN A 21 -18.54 25.40 -13.61
CA GLN A 21 -18.88 26.24 -12.45
C GLN A 21 -18.65 25.53 -11.12
N GLN A 22 -18.32 24.23 -11.14
CA GLN A 22 -18.04 23.41 -9.96
C GLN A 22 -16.53 23.27 -9.68
N VAL A 23 -15.68 23.50 -10.68
CA VAL A 23 -14.23 23.51 -10.54
C VAL A 23 -13.64 24.89 -10.81
N THR A 24 -12.54 25.19 -10.13
CA THR A 24 -11.71 26.38 -10.30
C THR A 24 -10.34 26.00 -10.85
N PRO A 25 -9.61 26.94 -11.50
CA PRO A 25 -8.24 26.68 -11.93
C PRO A 25 -7.38 26.21 -10.76
N GLY A 26 -6.84 24.99 -10.86
CA GLY A 26 -6.02 24.36 -9.80
C GLY A 26 -6.72 23.22 -9.06
N ASP A 27 -8.04 23.03 -9.23
CA ASP A 27 -8.71 21.84 -8.72
C ASP A 27 -8.26 20.59 -9.49
N MET A 28 -8.02 19.51 -8.75
CA MET A 28 -7.56 18.23 -9.30
C MET A 28 -8.50 17.12 -8.86
N TYR A 29 -8.79 16.19 -9.77
CA TYR A 29 -9.43 14.94 -9.46
C TYR A 29 -8.37 13.88 -9.16
N LEU A 30 -8.51 13.19 -8.04
CA LEU A 30 -7.80 11.95 -7.80
C LEU A 30 -8.56 10.85 -8.53
N VAL A 31 -7.89 10.16 -9.47
CA VAL A 31 -8.51 9.15 -10.32
C VAL A 31 -7.94 7.80 -9.96
N VAL A 32 -8.82 6.89 -9.55
CA VAL A 32 -8.47 5.49 -9.30
C VAL A 32 -9.28 4.61 -10.23
N ARG A 33 -8.64 3.60 -10.82
CA ARG A 33 -9.29 2.66 -11.74
C ARG A 33 -9.81 1.45 -10.97
N LEU A 34 -10.99 0.99 -11.36
CA LEU A 34 -11.48 -0.34 -11.03
C LEU A 34 -11.26 -1.22 -12.27
N ASP A 35 -10.16 -1.95 -12.31
CA ASP A 35 -9.71 -2.64 -13.51
C ASP A 35 -8.93 -3.92 -13.19
N GLY A 36 -8.87 -4.84 -14.15
CA GLY A 36 -8.27 -6.17 -14.03
C GLY A 36 -8.30 -6.92 -15.36
N HIS A 37 -8.04 -8.23 -15.36
CA HIS A 37 -8.21 -9.04 -16.58
C HIS A 37 -9.69 -9.29 -16.90
N THR A 38 -10.50 -9.50 -15.87
CA THR A 38 -11.92 -9.82 -16.01
C THR A 38 -12.78 -9.00 -15.06
N GLN A 39 -14.09 -8.96 -15.33
CA GLN A 39 -15.06 -8.37 -14.40
C GLN A 39 -15.01 -9.06 -13.03
N ALA A 40 -14.81 -10.38 -12.99
CA ALA A 40 -14.74 -11.13 -11.74
C ALA A 40 -13.54 -10.68 -10.88
N ASP A 41 -12.40 -10.37 -11.51
CA ASP A 41 -11.23 -9.85 -10.80
C ASP A 41 -11.54 -8.49 -10.15
N VAL A 42 -12.26 -7.62 -10.87
CA VAL A 42 -12.68 -6.29 -10.35
C VAL A 42 -13.68 -6.43 -9.20
N GLU A 43 -14.67 -7.32 -9.32
CA GLU A 43 -15.64 -7.58 -8.25
C GLU A 43 -14.95 -8.16 -7.00
N ALA A 44 -14.00 -9.08 -7.20
CA ALA A 44 -13.25 -9.68 -6.12
C ALA A 44 -12.32 -8.65 -5.45
N MET A 45 -11.68 -7.78 -6.22
CA MET A 45 -10.87 -6.66 -5.72
C MET A 45 -11.70 -5.71 -4.85
N ILE A 46 -12.90 -5.30 -5.28
CA ILE A 46 -13.80 -4.44 -4.49
C ILE A 46 -14.23 -5.17 -3.19
N THR A 47 -14.52 -6.47 -3.29
CA THR A 47 -14.87 -7.28 -2.12
C THR A 47 -13.72 -7.31 -1.10
N ARG A 48 -12.48 -7.49 -1.56
CA ARG A 48 -11.28 -7.48 -0.69
C ARG A 48 -10.96 -6.10 -0.11
N ALA A 49 -11.48 -5.01 -0.68
CA ALA A 49 -11.28 -3.65 -0.20
C ALA A 49 -12.33 -3.23 0.87
N THR A 50 -13.40 -4.02 1.07
CA THR A 50 -14.50 -3.68 1.96
C THR A 50 -14.23 -4.12 3.40
N GLY A 51 -14.46 -3.23 4.38
CA GLY A 51 -14.34 -3.56 5.81
C GLY A 51 -12.93 -4.02 6.19
N LEU A 52 -11.92 -3.30 5.69
CA LEU A 52 -10.54 -3.74 5.72
C LEU A 52 -9.93 -3.63 7.13
N ILE A 53 -9.67 -4.79 7.74
CA ILE A 53 -9.01 -4.95 9.03
C ILE A 53 -7.75 -5.78 8.83
N TYR A 54 -6.58 -5.22 9.11
CA TYR A 54 -5.34 -5.98 9.09
C TYR A 54 -5.13 -6.71 10.41
N ASP A 55 -4.90 -8.02 10.31
CA ASP A 55 -4.42 -8.82 11.43
C ASP A 55 -2.91 -8.60 11.60
N VAL A 56 -2.56 -7.87 12.65
CA VAL A 56 -1.19 -7.47 12.93
C VAL A 56 -0.25 -8.62 13.30
N ASP A 57 -0.77 -9.80 13.65
CA ASP A 57 0.03 -10.99 13.96
C ASP A 57 0.39 -11.83 12.72
N SER A 58 -0.46 -11.78 11.69
CA SER A 58 -0.35 -12.63 10.49
C SER A 58 -0.06 -11.88 9.20
N ALA A 59 -0.25 -10.55 9.15
CA ALA A 59 0.01 -9.74 7.97
C ALA A 59 1.50 -9.75 7.57
N GLY A 60 1.79 -10.28 6.37
CA GLY A 60 3.12 -10.31 5.78
C GLY A 60 3.45 -9.04 4.99
N PHE A 61 4.72 -8.68 4.99
CA PHE A 61 5.28 -7.60 4.18
C PHE A 61 6.50 -8.12 3.42
N VAL A 62 6.58 -7.81 2.14
CA VAL A 62 7.79 -7.98 1.34
C VAL A 62 8.27 -6.61 0.87
N LEU A 63 9.53 -6.31 1.19
CA LEU A 63 10.31 -5.18 0.71
C LEU A 63 11.53 -5.77 -0.03
N ASP A 64 11.35 -6.08 -1.30
CA ASP A 64 12.35 -6.78 -2.11
C ASP A 64 13.14 -5.82 -3.00
N GLU A 65 14.25 -5.35 -2.45
CA GLU A 65 15.09 -4.30 -3.01
C GLU A 65 16.33 -4.89 -3.70
N ALA A 66 16.74 -4.28 -4.81
CA ALA A 66 17.92 -4.74 -5.54
C ALA A 66 19.17 -3.94 -5.17
N GLY A 67 20.12 -4.61 -4.54
CA GLY A 67 21.42 -4.01 -4.24
C GLY A 67 21.47 -3.19 -2.95
N SER A 68 20.50 -3.41 -2.05
CA SER A 68 20.45 -2.82 -0.73
C SER A 68 21.78 -2.99 0.01
N ASN A 69 22.11 -1.99 0.82
CA ASN A 69 23.15 -2.08 1.83
C ASN A 69 22.60 -2.29 3.26
N GLY A 70 21.27 -2.30 3.43
CA GLY A 70 20.59 -2.56 4.68
C GLY A 70 20.47 -1.35 5.62
N ILE A 71 20.98 -0.18 5.24
CA ILE A 71 21.07 1.01 6.09
C ILE A 71 20.28 2.14 5.45
N ALA A 72 19.33 2.73 6.19
CA ALA A 72 18.60 3.91 5.75
C ALA A 72 19.55 5.11 5.58
N ASP A 73 19.97 5.36 4.34
CA ASP A 73 20.98 6.34 4.00
C ASP A 73 20.41 7.78 4.01
N PRO A 74 21.08 8.72 4.68
CA PRO A 74 20.62 10.11 4.71
C PRO A 74 20.76 10.82 3.36
N GLY A 75 21.57 10.27 2.45
CA GLY A 75 21.83 10.80 1.12
C GLY A 75 21.62 9.75 0.04
N ALA A 76 21.56 10.23 -1.21
CA ALA A 76 21.42 9.36 -2.37
C ALA A 76 22.63 8.44 -2.55
N ASN A 77 22.39 7.23 -3.05
CA ASN A 77 23.40 6.23 -3.33
C ASN A 77 23.16 5.59 -4.72
N SER A 78 23.58 4.34 -4.92
CA SER A 78 23.41 3.61 -6.18
C SER A 78 22.09 2.84 -6.33
N GLU A 79 21.30 2.74 -5.27
CA GLU A 79 19.97 2.10 -5.28
C GLU A 79 19.01 2.95 -6.12
N LEU A 80 18.03 2.30 -6.74
CA LEU A 80 17.14 2.93 -7.72
C LEU A 80 16.07 3.80 -7.04
N ASP A 81 15.62 3.40 -5.85
CA ASP A 81 14.71 4.15 -4.98
C ASP A 81 15.41 5.32 -4.27
N ASN A 82 16.74 5.29 -4.16
CA ASN A 82 17.53 6.31 -3.46
C ASN A 82 18.36 7.21 -4.40
N GLN A 83 17.82 7.55 -5.58
CA GLN A 83 18.52 8.41 -6.54
C GLN A 83 18.53 9.90 -6.19
N THR A 84 19.56 10.62 -6.65
CA THR A 84 19.70 12.06 -6.43
C THR A 84 18.64 12.85 -7.21
N GLY A 85 17.85 13.68 -6.53
CA GLY A 85 16.94 14.60 -7.20
C GLY A 85 16.11 15.48 -6.25
N PRO A 86 15.44 16.52 -6.78
CA PRO A 86 14.62 17.43 -5.97
C PRO A 86 13.36 16.77 -5.39
N MET A 87 13.01 15.57 -5.87
CA MET A 87 11.84 14.79 -5.48
C MET A 87 12.17 13.66 -4.50
N ARG A 88 13.46 13.47 -4.16
CA ARG A 88 13.87 12.44 -3.19
C ARG A 88 13.29 12.77 -1.83
N VAL A 89 12.64 11.80 -1.21
CA VAL A 89 12.14 11.91 0.17
C VAL A 89 13.13 11.30 1.15
N ASN A 90 13.54 10.06 0.92
CA ASN A 90 14.32 9.23 1.85
C ASN A 90 14.99 8.07 1.08
N ASP A 91 15.46 7.08 1.84
CA ASP A 91 15.88 5.76 1.36
C ASP A 91 14.70 4.79 1.54
N ASP A 92 13.95 4.52 0.49
CA ASP A 92 12.52 4.22 0.60
C ASP A 92 12.26 2.88 1.30
N PHE A 93 12.96 1.82 0.90
CA PHE A 93 12.72 0.47 1.42
C PHE A 93 13.18 0.35 2.88
N GLU A 94 14.38 0.83 3.23
CA GLU A 94 14.88 0.86 4.61
C GLU A 94 14.05 1.78 5.49
N SER A 95 13.65 2.95 4.99
CA SER A 95 12.82 3.89 5.75
C SER A 95 11.40 3.32 5.98
N THR A 96 10.92 2.49 5.07
CA THR A 96 9.66 1.75 5.22
C THR A 96 9.79 0.65 6.26
N ARG A 97 10.86 -0.16 6.18
CA ARG A 97 11.19 -1.18 7.19
C ARG A 97 11.30 -0.57 8.57
N ASP A 98 12.09 0.49 8.72
CA ASP A 98 12.33 1.15 10.00
C ASP A 98 11.06 1.79 10.55
N LEU A 99 10.20 2.33 9.68
CA LEU A 99 8.88 2.83 10.07
C LEU A 99 8.00 1.72 10.65
N LEU A 100 7.91 0.56 9.99
CA LEU A 100 7.12 -0.58 10.46
C LEU A 100 7.65 -1.12 11.80
N LEU A 101 8.97 -1.25 11.93
CA LEU A 101 9.62 -1.71 13.16
C LEU A 101 9.43 -0.71 14.32
N ALA A 102 9.51 0.59 14.05
CA ALA A 102 9.34 1.63 15.06
C ALA A 102 7.88 1.80 15.50
N ASP A 103 6.92 1.54 14.61
CA ASP A 103 5.49 1.57 14.92
C ASP A 103 5.08 0.44 15.88
N GLY A 104 5.65 -0.75 15.68
CA GLY A 104 5.57 -1.87 16.62
C GLY A 104 4.22 -2.62 16.65
N ARG A 105 3.16 -2.12 16.00
CA ARG A 105 1.86 -2.82 15.99
C ARG A 105 1.93 -4.16 15.26
N PHE A 106 2.65 -4.22 14.14
CA PHE A 106 2.81 -5.44 13.34
C PHE A 106 3.91 -6.35 13.86
N ASN A 107 3.73 -7.67 13.71
CA ASN A 107 4.72 -8.67 14.09
C ASN A 107 5.99 -8.53 13.21
N PRO A 108 7.16 -8.18 13.79
CA PRO A 108 8.37 -7.96 13.00
C PRO A 108 8.89 -9.23 12.30
N ALA A 109 8.49 -10.42 12.75
CA ALA A 109 8.87 -11.68 12.09
C ALA A 109 8.17 -11.89 10.73
N ARG A 110 7.19 -11.04 10.39
CA ARG A 110 6.44 -11.06 9.13
C ARG A 110 6.91 -9.99 8.14
N LEU A 111 7.95 -9.23 8.50
CA LEU A 111 8.58 -8.24 7.65
C LEU A 111 9.79 -8.88 6.94
N HIS A 112 9.60 -9.22 5.67
CA HIS A 112 10.63 -9.79 4.81
C HIS A 112 11.27 -8.67 4.01
N TYR A 113 12.58 -8.49 4.17
CA TYR A 113 13.34 -7.43 3.53
C TYR A 113 14.61 -8.00 2.93
N ASP A 114 14.84 -7.79 1.63
CA ASP A 114 16.07 -8.18 0.96
C ASP A 114 17.18 -7.18 1.27
N ALA A 115 18.01 -7.51 2.26
CA ALA A 115 19.10 -6.66 2.73
C ALA A 115 20.41 -6.80 1.93
N LEU A 116 20.52 -7.77 1.01
CA LEU A 116 21.81 -8.20 0.45
C LEU A 116 21.83 -8.35 -1.08
N GLY A 117 20.66 -8.40 -1.72
CA GLY A 117 20.51 -8.58 -3.16
C GLY A 117 20.93 -9.96 -3.68
N GLY A 118 20.67 -10.19 -4.97
CA GLY A 118 21.00 -11.42 -5.69
C GLY A 118 20.03 -12.58 -5.46
N THR A 119 20.07 -13.59 -6.34
CA THR A 119 19.08 -14.68 -6.43
C THR A 119 18.79 -15.40 -5.10
N ALA A 120 19.78 -15.52 -4.22
CA ALA A 120 19.63 -16.24 -2.96
C ALA A 120 18.87 -15.43 -1.87
N ASN A 121 18.76 -14.11 -2.03
CA ASN A 121 18.07 -13.22 -1.09
C ASN A 121 16.72 -12.71 -1.64
N TRP A 122 16.49 -12.91 -2.94
CA TRP A 122 15.21 -12.64 -3.58
C TRP A 122 14.06 -13.34 -2.84
N SER A 123 13.09 -12.58 -2.33
CA SER A 123 11.93 -13.16 -1.66
C SER A 123 11.02 -13.86 -2.68
N VAL A 124 10.61 -15.11 -2.50
CA VAL A 124 9.69 -15.79 -3.43
C VAL A 124 8.53 -16.42 -2.67
N GLY A 125 7.34 -16.40 -3.24
CA GLY A 125 6.19 -17.07 -2.63
C GLY A 125 6.10 -18.56 -3.01
N PRO A 126 5.20 -19.32 -2.35
CA PRO A 126 5.10 -20.77 -2.49
C PRO A 126 4.36 -21.23 -3.76
N ASN A 127 3.70 -20.33 -4.49
CA ASN A 127 2.77 -20.69 -5.57
C ASN A 127 3.46 -20.94 -6.91
N VAL A 128 4.74 -20.53 -7.05
CA VAL A 128 5.56 -20.77 -8.23
C VAL A 128 6.86 -21.46 -7.81
N ASP A 129 7.19 -22.57 -8.47
CA ASP A 129 8.45 -23.27 -8.25
C ASP A 129 9.56 -22.60 -9.08
N TYR A 130 10.52 -21.97 -8.41
CA TYR A 130 11.71 -21.39 -9.02
C TYR A 130 12.94 -22.32 -8.96
N GLY A 131 12.75 -23.62 -8.71
CA GLY A 131 13.83 -24.60 -8.64
C GLY A 131 14.60 -24.55 -7.33
N GLY A 132 13.99 -24.01 -6.27
CA GLY A 132 14.61 -23.81 -4.96
C GLY A 132 15.49 -22.56 -4.86
N GLU A 133 15.45 -21.67 -5.86
CA GLU A 133 16.05 -20.34 -5.82
C GLU A 133 15.15 -19.36 -5.03
N GLY A 134 15.77 -18.34 -4.41
CA GLY A 134 15.09 -17.36 -3.56
C GLY A 134 14.84 -17.81 -2.10
N LEU A 135 14.43 -16.85 -1.28
CA LEU A 135 13.98 -17.04 0.10
C LEU A 135 12.46 -17.24 0.10
N LEU A 136 12.03 -18.43 0.51
CA LEU A 136 10.61 -18.77 0.54
C LEU A 136 9.86 -17.98 1.63
N VAL A 137 8.94 -17.11 1.22
CA VAL A 137 8.00 -16.39 2.07
C VAL A 137 6.63 -17.06 1.97
N THR A 138 6.20 -17.70 3.05
CA THR A 138 4.90 -18.40 3.12
C THR A 138 3.79 -17.60 3.78
N ASP A 139 4.10 -16.37 4.19
CA ASP A 139 3.13 -15.48 4.81
C ASP A 139 2.18 -14.90 3.76
N SER A 140 0.91 -14.73 4.13
CA SER A 140 -0.03 -14.01 3.29
C SER A 140 0.24 -12.50 3.39
N LEU A 141 0.52 -11.87 2.26
CA LEU A 141 1.03 -10.51 2.22
C LEU A 141 -0.09 -9.46 2.25
N ILE A 142 0.17 -8.33 2.90
CA ILE A 142 -0.58 -7.08 2.74
C ILE A 142 0.22 -6.00 1.99
N LEU A 143 1.53 -6.21 1.81
CA LEU A 143 2.39 -5.35 1.02
C LEU A 143 3.39 -6.21 0.25
N LEU A 144 3.40 -6.02 -1.06
CA LEU A 144 4.47 -6.45 -1.97
C LEU A 144 5.05 -5.18 -2.59
N SER A 145 6.18 -4.72 -2.03
CA SER A 145 6.98 -3.64 -2.60
C SER A 145 8.27 -4.21 -3.16
N HIS A 146 8.55 -3.96 -4.44
CA HIS A 146 9.71 -4.56 -5.09
C HIS A 146 10.18 -3.82 -6.34
N TYR A 147 11.40 -4.11 -6.78
CA TYR A 147 11.97 -3.55 -8.01
C TYR A 147 11.47 -4.24 -9.31
N GLY A 148 10.69 -5.32 -9.19
CA GLY A 148 10.21 -6.10 -10.34
C GLY A 148 11.36 -6.63 -11.17
N SER A 149 11.22 -6.57 -12.49
CA SER A 149 12.27 -6.97 -13.44
C SER A 149 13.52 -6.08 -13.40
N ASN A 150 13.49 -4.96 -12.65
CA ASN A 150 14.68 -4.16 -12.39
C ASN A 150 15.52 -4.72 -11.22
N HIS A 151 15.01 -5.71 -10.50
CA HIS A 151 15.82 -6.49 -9.57
C HIS A 151 16.66 -7.49 -10.37
N PHE A 152 17.98 -7.34 -10.29
CA PHE A 152 18.92 -8.19 -11.03
C PHE A 152 18.93 -9.61 -10.44
N ASP A 153 19.26 -10.60 -11.26
CA ASP A 153 19.40 -11.99 -10.83
C ASP A 153 18.08 -12.66 -10.36
N ALA A 154 16.96 -12.28 -10.97
CA ALA A 154 15.66 -12.91 -10.79
C ALA A 154 15.73 -14.44 -10.87
N PRO A 155 15.18 -15.17 -9.87
CA PRO A 155 15.09 -16.62 -9.88
C PRO A 155 14.53 -17.16 -11.20
N ASN A 156 15.19 -18.19 -11.73
CA ASN A 156 14.79 -18.86 -12.98
C ASN A 156 15.05 -20.39 -12.99
N GLY A 157 15.44 -20.98 -11.86
CA GLY A 157 15.98 -22.34 -11.76
C GLY A 157 15.08 -23.46 -12.30
N ALA A 158 13.76 -23.29 -12.34
CA ALA A 158 12.81 -24.24 -12.93
C ALA A 158 12.43 -23.95 -14.40
N GLY A 159 13.06 -22.96 -15.04
CA GLY A 159 12.68 -22.46 -16.36
C GLY A 159 11.49 -21.50 -16.35
N VAL A 160 11.07 -21.04 -15.16
CA VAL A 160 10.08 -19.99 -14.92
C VAL A 160 10.79 -18.82 -14.27
N SER A 161 10.65 -17.61 -14.79
CA SER A 161 11.38 -16.44 -14.29
C SER A 161 10.52 -15.61 -13.37
N ALA A 162 11.06 -15.22 -12.20
CA ALA A 162 10.37 -14.30 -11.31
C ALA A 162 10.13 -12.91 -11.94
N ASN A 163 10.78 -12.54 -13.03
CA ASN A 163 10.56 -11.24 -13.69
C ASN A 163 9.09 -11.01 -14.11
N ASP A 164 8.38 -12.06 -14.53
CA ASP A 164 7.00 -11.95 -15.06
C ASP A 164 5.98 -12.83 -14.35
N THR A 165 6.34 -13.44 -13.22
CA THR A 165 5.47 -14.29 -12.38
C THR A 165 5.58 -13.98 -10.88
N TYR A 166 6.11 -12.82 -10.52
CA TYR A 166 6.53 -12.58 -9.15
C TYR A 166 5.35 -12.52 -8.17
N ALA A 167 4.38 -11.67 -8.46
CA ALA A 167 3.16 -11.50 -7.72
C ALA A 167 2.28 -12.75 -7.78
N ASP A 168 2.31 -13.50 -8.88
CA ASP A 168 1.67 -14.83 -8.96
C ASP A 168 2.25 -15.83 -7.94
N SER A 169 3.47 -15.60 -7.42
CA SER A 169 4.11 -16.54 -6.48
C SER A 169 3.59 -16.46 -5.04
N PHE A 170 2.96 -15.37 -4.62
CA PHE A 170 2.58 -15.16 -3.22
C PHE A 170 1.09 -15.41 -2.95
N ASP A 171 0.77 -15.59 -1.67
CA ASP A 171 -0.59 -15.51 -1.15
C ASP A 171 -0.86 -14.10 -0.62
N TYR A 172 -2.09 -13.60 -0.78
CA TYR A 172 -2.47 -12.24 -0.39
C TYR A 172 -3.62 -12.22 0.61
N GLN A 173 -3.54 -11.31 1.58
CA GLN A 173 -4.69 -10.97 2.41
C GLN A 173 -5.56 -9.89 1.73
N PRO A 174 -6.85 -9.78 2.13
CA PRO A 174 -7.66 -8.61 1.76
C PRO A 174 -6.92 -7.31 2.06
N GLY A 175 -6.97 -6.36 1.14
CA GLY A 175 -6.27 -5.10 1.23
C GLY A 175 -4.77 -5.15 0.91
N ALA A 176 -4.27 -6.24 0.32
CA ALA A 176 -2.89 -6.29 -0.15
C ALA A 176 -2.57 -5.22 -1.20
N ILE A 177 -1.40 -4.61 -1.08
CA ILE A 177 -0.88 -3.56 -1.95
C ILE A 177 0.28 -4.07 -2.80
N PHE A 178 0.24 -3.73 -4.08
CA PHE A 178 1.33 -3.90 -5.04
C PHE A 178 1.91 -2.53 -5.40
N ASN A 179 3.15 -2.30 -4.99
CA ASN A 179 3.94 -1.13 -5.35
C ASN A 179 5.23 -1.59 -6.00
N THR A 180 5.57 -1.07 -7.19
CA THR A 180 6.79 -1.52 -7.85
C THR A 180 7.59 -0.39 -8.46
N ILE A 181 8.90 -0.62 -8.52
CA ILE A 181 9.83 0.19 -9.30
C ILE A 181 10.06 -0.48 -10.65
N GLU A 182 8.96 -0.71 -11.36
CA GLU A 182 8.96 -1.35 -12.67
C GLU A 182 8.25 -0.50 -13.72
N SER A 183 8.83 -0.47 -14.92
CA SER A 183 8.24 0.16 -16.10
C SER A 183 7.07 -0.68 -16.61
N TYR A 184 6.10 -0.05 -17.28
CA TYR A 184 5.08 -0.74 -18.09
C TYR A 184 4.18 -1.77 -17.37
N ASN A 185 4.24 -1.88 -16.04
CA ASN A 185 3.44 -2.82 -15.23
C ASN A 185 1.95 -2.44 -15.13
N ALA A 186 1.49 -1.37 -15.80
CA ALA A 186 0.07 -1.00 -15.86
C ALA A 186 -0.44 -0.81 -17.30
N ARG A 187 0.01 -1.65 -18.23
CA ARG A 187 -0.39 -1.59 -19.66
C ARG A 187 -1.48 -2.57 -20.04
N ALA A 188 -1.51 -3.75 -19.42
CA ALA A 188 -2.33 -4.86 -19.87
C ALA A 188 -3.53 -5.11 -18.95
N PHE A 189 -4.48 -4.18 -18.97
CA PHE A 189 -5.83 -4.40 -18.43
C PHE A 189 -6.78 -4.92 -19.51
N GLY A 190 -7.80 -5.69 -19.14
CA GLY A 190 -8.87 -6.09 -20.06
C GLY A 190 -8.43 -6.96 -21.25
N PRO A 191 -7.43 -7.83 -21.09
CA PRO A 191 -6.55 -8.39 -22.14
C PRO A 191 -6.14 -7.51 -23.34
N LEU A 192 -6.23 -6.18 -23.26
CA LEU A 192 -6.02 -5.29 -24.41
C LEU A 192 -4.57 -4.79 -24.57
N GLY A 193 -3.68 -5.09 -23.62
CA GLY A 193 -2.30 -4.60 -23.63
C GLY A 193 -1.25 -5.66 -23.94
N THR A 194 -0.04 -5.18 -24.25
CA THR A 194 1.13 -6.00 -24.54
C THR A 194 1.97 -6.13 -23.27
N ARG A 195 2.20 -7.36 -22.79
CA ARG A 195 3.21 -7.63 -21.75
C ARG A 195 4.62 -7.42 -22.34
N PHE A 196 5.55 -6.92 -21.53
CA PHE A 196 6.95 -6.69 -21.89
C PHE A 196 7.91 -7.43 -20.96
N ASN A 197 7.68 -8.74 -20.73
CA ASN A 197 8.43 -9.55 -19.76
C ASN A 197 8.48 -8.93 -18.35
N GLN A 198 7.41 -8.25 -17.99
CA GLN A 198 7.19 -7.56 -16.73
C GLN A 198 5.77 -7.89 -16.32
N GLU A 199 5.62 -8.25 -15.06
CA GLU A 199 4.31 -8.54 -14.50
C GLU A 199 3.44 -7.28 -14.46
N GLN A 200 2.13 -7.46 -14.41
CA GLN A 200 1.18 -6.36 -14.46
C GLN A 200 0.44 -6.25 -13.13
N VAL A 201 -0.01 -5.03 -12.79
CA VAL A 201 -0.97 -4.80 -11.71
C VAL A 201 -2.21 -5.70 -11.89
N ALA A 202 -2.64 -5.92 -13.13
CA ALA A 202 -3.75 -6.83 -13.43
C ALA A 202 -3.46 -8.31 -13.06
N ASP A 203 -2.20 -8.75 -13.16
CA ASP A 203 -1.76 -10.09 -12.76
C ASP A 203 -1.83 -10.21 -11.23
N PHE A 204 -1.28 -9.24 -10.49
CA PHE A 204 -1.42 -9.16 -9.04
C PHE A 204 -2.88 -9.18 -8.56
N ILE A 205 -3.78 -8.43 -9.21
CA ILE A 205 -5.21 -8.42 -8.87
C ILE A 205 -5.84 -9.80 -9.12
N ALA A 206 -5.48 -10.49 -10.21
CA ALA A 206 -5.94 -11.83 -10.52
C ALA A 206 -5.38 -12.90 -9.55
N ALA A 207 -4.15 -12.69 -9.05
CA ALA A 207 -3.52 -13.53 -8.03
C ALA A 207 -4.15 -13.36 -6.63
N GLY A 208 -5.04 -12.38 -6.43
CA GLY A 208 -5.74 -12.13 -5.17
C GLY A 208 -5.38 -10.81 -4.48
N GLY A 209 -4.55 -9.98 -5.09
CA GLY A 209 -4.21 -8.64 -4.64
C GLY A 209 -5.38 -7.66 -4.63
N THR A 210 -5.26 -6.50 -3.96
CA THR A 210 -6.38 -5.56 -3.80
C THR A 210 -6.11 -4.16 -4.35
N PHE A 211 -4.93 -3.61 -4.08
CA PHE A 211 -4.57 -2.25 -4.44
C PHE A 211 -3.28 -2.25 -5.23
N GLY A 212 -3.19 -1.42 -6.27
CA GLY A 212 -2.00 -1.39 -7.11
C GLY A 212 -1.66 0.01 -7.57
N ILE A 213 -0.37 0.30 -7.63
CA ILE A 213 0.17 1.49 -8.28
C ILE A 213 1.17 1.01 -9.33
N GLY A 214 0.94 1.37 -10.58
CA GLY A 214 1.82 0.99 -11.67
C GLY A 214 1.94 2.07 -12.74
N HIS A 215 2.70 1.76 -13.77
CA HIS A 215 3.15 2.70 -14.78
C HIS A 215 2.76 2.22 -16.18
N CYS A 216 2.00 3.03 -16.91
CA CYS A 216 1.64 2.75 -18.30
C CYS A 216 2.77 3.10 -19.29
N TRP A 217 3.82 3.80 -18.85
CA TRP A 217 5.05 4.07 -19.61
C TRP A 217 6.23 4.21 -18.62
N GLU A 218 7.45 4.29 -19.11
CA GLU A 218 8.68 4.51 -18.32
C GLU A 218 8.56 5.74 -17.40
N PRO A 219 8.51 5.58 -16.06
CA PRO A 219 8.57 6.72 -15.15
C PRO A 219 10.00 7.27 -15.06
N PHE A 220 10.17 8.48 -14.53
CA PHE A 220 11.50 8.87 -14.06
C PHE A 220 11.78 8.12 -12.76
N ALA A 221 12.97 7.52 -12.61
CA ALA A 221 13.32 6.72 -11.43
C ALA A 221 13.04 7.47 -10.11
N ASN A 222 13.43 8.74 -10.03
CA ASN A 222 13.21 9.60 -8.85
C ASN A 222 11.77 10.12 -8.66
N THR A 223 10.81 9.59 -9.43
CA THR A 223 9.39 9.92 -9.29
C THR A 223 8.55 8.69 -9.01
N VAL A 224 9.12 7.49 -8.98
CA VAL A 224 8.37 6.29 -8.66
C VAL A 224 7.77 6.41 -7.25
N THR A 225 6.67 5.72 -7.02
CA THR A 225 5.90 5.80 -5.77
C THR A 225 6.74 5.32 -4.59
N ASP A 226 6.84 6.18 -3.58
CA ASP A 226 7.53 5.88 -2.33
C ASP A 226 6.65 5.00 -1.43
N SER A 227 7.18 3.85 -1.03
CA SER A 227 6.57 2.88 -0.12
C SER A 227 6.36 3.47 1.28
N GLN A 228 7.29 4.28 1.79
CA GLN A 228 7.21 4.79 3.16
C GLN A 228 5.96 5.67 3.39
N PRO A 229 5.69 6.73 2.61
CA PRO A 229 4.47 7.51 2.77
C PRO A 229 3.22 6.68 2.50
N LEU A 230 3.25 5.71 1.57
CA LEU A 230 2.12 4.82 1.30
C LEU A 230 1.76 3.99 2.54
N VAL A 231 2.74 3.31 3.13
CA VAL A 231 2.61 2.51 4.36
C VAL A 231 2.16 3.39 5.52
N ARG A 232 2.79 4.56 5.69
CA ARG A 232 2.45 5.53 6.74
C ARG A 232 0.99 5.97 6.65
N ASN A 233 0.50 6.29 5.46
CA ASN A 233 -0.79 6.94 5.30
C ASN A 233 -1.95 5.95 5.17
N PHE A 234 -1.72 4.80 4.53
CA PHE A 234 -2.76 3.78 4.32
C PHE A 234 -2.75 2.69 5.40
N ILE A 235 -1.63 1.98 5.58
CA ILE A 235 -1.55 0.80 6.46
C ILE A 235 -1.52 1.22 7.93
N LEU A 236 -0.60 2.11 8.29
CA LEU A 236 -0.44 2.63 9.65
C LEU A 236 -1.35 3.81 9.96
N GLY A 237 -1.79 4.50 8.91
CA GLY A 237 -2.66 5.66 8.94
C GLY A 237 -4.12 5.29 8.74
N ARG A 238 -4.89 6.23 8.23
CA ARG A 238 -6.33 6.09 7.98
C ARG A 238 -6.79 6.79 6.70
N MET A 239 -5.88 7.27 5.86
CA MET A 239 -6.23 7.89 4.58
C MET A 239 -6.97 6.89 3.69
N THR A 240 -7.80 7.39 2.77
CA THR A 240 -8.39 6.49 1.78
C THR A 240 -7.29 5.99 0.87
N TRP A 241 -7.54 4.90 0.15
CA TRP A 241 -6.60 4.41 -0.86
C TRP A 241 -6.21 5.52 -1.85
N ALA A 242 -7.16 6.30 -2.34
CA ALA A 242 -6.88 7.42 -3.23
C ALA A 242 -5.98 8.48 -2.57
N GLU A 243 -6.30 8.90 -1.34
CA GLU A 243 -5.50 9.90 -0.62
C GLU A 243 -4.07 9.39 -0.40
N ALA A 244 -3.91 8.17 0.12
CA ALA A 244 -2.61 7.60 0.44
C ALA A 244 -1.76 7.37 -0.82
N ALA A 245 -2.32 6.75 -1.87
CA ALA A 245 -1.62 6.49 -3.12
C ALA A 245 -1.10 7.79 -3.76
N TYR A 246 -1.94 8.84 -3.83
CA TYR A 246 -1.52 10.11 -4.41
C TYR A 246 -0.54 10.90 -3.53
N THR A 247 -0.55 10.72 -2.21
CA THR A 247 0.48 11.31 -1.33
C THR A 247 1.84 10.61 -1.44
N ALA A 248 1.84 9.36 -1.92
CA ALA A 248 3.04 8.56 -2.09
C ALA A 248 3.73 8.75 -3.45
N ILE A 249 3.07 9.41 -4.41
CA ILE A 249 3.65 9.73 -5.71
C ILE A 249 4.33 11.10 -5.61
N PRO A 250 5.67 11.20 -5.75
CA PRO A 250 6.38 12.48 -5.65
C PRO A 250 5.92 13.52 -6.67
N ALA A 251 5.63 13.09 -7.91
CA ALA A 251 5.23 13.98 -9.00
C ALA A 251 4.05 13.44 -9.82
N LEU A 252 3.01 14.27 -10.01
CA LEU A 252 1.90 13.92 -10.87
C LEU A 252 2.35 13.82 -12.34
N SER A 253 2.06 12.68 -12.95
CA SER A 253 2.39 12.40 -14.34
C SER A 253 1.33 11.53 -14.97
N TRP A 254 1.22 11.58 -16.30
CA TRP A 254 0.31 10.70 -17.05
C TRP A 254 0.70 9.22 -17.01
N HIS A 255 1.91 8.90 -16.51
CA HIS A 255 2.44 7.54 -16.46
C HIS A 255 1.74 6.68 -15.38
N TYR A 256 1.33 7.27 -14.25
CA TYR A 256 0.79 6.53 -13.10
C TYR A 256 -0.63 6.05 -13.34
N ILE A 257 -0.88 4.81 -12.96
CA ILE A 257 -2.18 4.18 -12.90
C ILE A 257 -2.38 3.64 -11.48
N ILE A 258 -3.32 4.24 -10.76
CA ILE A 258 -3.74 3.79 -9.43
C ILE A 258 -4.97 2.89 -9.61
N VAL A 259 -4.97 1.72 -8.98
CA VAL A 259 -6.03 0.69 -9.09
C VAL A 259 -6.54 0.32 -7.69
N GLY A 260 -7.86 0.17 -7.55
CA GLY A 260 -8.53 -0.25 -6.31
C GLY A 260 -9.72 0.61 -5.94
N ASP A 261 -10.42 0.29 -4.85
CA ASP A 261 -11.50 1.14 -4.33
C ASP A 261 -10.92 2.45 -3.77
N PRO A 262 -11.24 3.63 -4.34
CA PRO A 262 -10.68 4.91 -3.92
C PRO A 262 -11.06 5.33 -2.49
N LEU A 263 -12.14 4.77 -1.94
CA LEU A 263 -12.67 5.13 -0.61
C LEU A 263 -12.32 4.11 0.47
N ALA A 264 -11.72 2.98 0.10
CA ALA A 264 -11.30 1.99 1.08
C ALA A 264 -10.32 2.61 2.09
N ARG A 265 -10.46 2.22 3.36
CA ARG A 265 -9.57 2.59 4.46
C ARG A 265 -9.27 1.35 5.27
N ALA A 266 -8.02 1.16 5.65
CA ALA A 266 -7.60 0.08 6.54
C ALA A 266 -7.53 0.53 8.00
N PHE A 267 -7.77 -0.37 8.93
CA PHE A 267 -7.34 -0.22 10.33
C PHE A 267 -6.74 -1.53 10.84
N ARG A 268 -6.08 -1.48 12.01
CA ARG A 268 -5.42 -2.65 12.58
C ARG A 268 -6.35 -3.30 13.59
N GLY A 269 -6.45 -4.63 13.56
CA GLY A 269 -7.34 -5.37 14.47
C GLY A 269 -7.00 -5.18 15.95
N CYS A 270 -5.75 -4.83 16.29
CA CYS A 270 -5.37 -4.52 17.67
C CYS A 270 -6.00 -3.22 18.20
N GLU A 271 -6.58 -2.38 17.33
CA GLU A 271 -7.16 -1.08 17.68
C GLU A 271 -8.67 -1.14 17.92
N ASP A 272 -9.30 -2.26 17.55
CA ASP A 272 -10.68 -2.59 17.89
C ASP A 272 -10.70 -3.19 19.31
N ILE A 273 -10.69 -2.31 20.30
CA ILE A 273 -10.50 -2.67 21.72
C ILE A 273 -11.79 -3.27 22.29
N ASP A 274 -12.95 -2.83 21.81
CA ASP A 274 -14.23 -3.35 22.25
C ASP A 274 -14.71 -4.58 21.45
N GLY A 275 -14.03 -4.89 20.32
CA GLY A 275 -14.23 -6.08 19.51
C GLY A 275 -15.47 -6.04 18.63
N ASN A 276 -15.97 -4.84 18.31
CA ASN A 276 -17.20 -4.64 17.55
C ASN A 276 -16.97 -4.59 16.02
N GLY A 277 -15.71 -4.59 15.57
CA GLY A 277 -15.32 -4.53 14.15
C GLY A 277 -15.33 -3.12 13.54
N ILE A 278 -15.40 -2.08 14.35
CA ILE A 278 -15.47 -0.67 13.95
C ILE A 278 -14.50 0.11 14.84
N LEU A 279 -13.64 0.91 14.22
CA LEU A 279 -12.73 1.80 14.94
C LEU A 279 -13.38 3.17 15.23
N ASP A 280 -13.79 3.41 16.47
CA ASP A 280 -14.44 4.65 16.91
C ASP A 280 -14.03 5.09 18.32
N ILE A 281 -14.77 6.06 18.90
CA ILE A 281 -14.45 6.61 20.22
C ILE A 281 -14.65 5.61 21.36
N GLU A 282 -15.49 4.60 21.19
CA GLU A 282 -15.75 3.57 22.19
C GLU A 282 -14.51 2.70 22.42
N ASP A 283 -13.67 2.50 21.41
CA ASP A 283 -12.35 1.86 21.57
C ASP A 283 -11.44 2.62 22.53
N LEU A 284 -11.43 3.94 22.45
CA LEU A 284 -10.64 4.77 23.35
C LEU A 284 -11.18 4.70 24.78
N TYR A 285 -12.50 4.64 24.96
CA TYR A 285 -13.12 4.44 26.27
C TYR A 285 -12.80 3.05 26.83
N ALA A 286 -12.85 2.02 25.99
CA ALA A 286 -12.50 0.65 26.36
C ALA A 286 -11.00 0.55 26.76
N TRP A 287 -10.10 1.18 26.02
CA TRP A 287 -8.68 1.25 26.36
C TRP A 287 -8.45 1.98 27.69
N HIS A 288 -9.16 3.08 27.94
CA HIS A 288 -9.07 3.77 29.22
C HIS A 288 -9.54 2.91 30.41
N ALA A 289 -10.52 2.05 30.21
CA ALA A 289 -10.99 1.12 31.22
C ALA A 289 -10.02 -0.04 31.46
N ASN A 290 -9.36 -0.53 30.40
CA ASN A 290 -8.40 -1.62 30.44
C ASN A 290 -7.28 -1.42 29.40
N PRO A 291 -6.21 -0.69 29.75
CA PRO A 291 -5.14 -0.38 28.80
C PRO A 291 -4.49 -1.63 28.20
N THR A 292 -4.33 -1.63 26.89
CA THR A 292 -3.66 -2.68 26.12
C THR A 292 -2.36 -2.15 25.50
N ASP A 293 -1.37 -3.02 25.39
CA ASP A 293 -0.12 -2.78 24.67
C ASP A 293 -0.39 -3.01 23.18
N LEU A 294 -0.40 -1.93 22.41
CA LEU A 294 -0.68 -1.92 20.98
C LEU A 294 0.61 -2.01 20.16
N ASN A 295 1.68 -1.36 20.63
CA ASN A 295 2.97 -1.27 19.92
C ASN A 295 3.95 -2.40 20.26
N ARG A 296 3.54 -3.36 21.10
CA ARG A 296 4.31 -4.55 21.51
C ARG A 296 5.63 -4.21 22.22
N ASP A 297 5.70 -3.06 22.90
CA ASP A 297 6.88 -2.68 23.69
C ASP A 297 6.92 -3.33 25.09
N GLY A 298 5.88 -4.11 25.42
CA GLY A 298 5.70 -4.80 26.69
C GLY A 298 5.02 -3.95 27.76
N GLN A 299 4.57 -2.73 27.44
CA GLN A 299 3.94 -1.81 28.39
C GLN A 299 2.73 -1.10 27.76
N ALA A 300 1.53 -1.33 28.29
CA ALA A 300 0.37 -0.49 27.96
C ALA A 300 0.54 0.92 28.57
N ASN A 301 0.87 1.91 27.74
CA ASN A 301 1.29 3.25 28.16
C ASN A 301 0.72 4.38 27.28
N LEU A 302 1.25 5.61 27.44
CA LEU A 302 0.75 6.78 26.71
C LEU A 302 0.97 6.67 25.19
N LEU A 303 2.01 5.97 24.75
CA LEU A 303 2.30 5.77 23.33
C LEU A 303 1.21 4.94 22.66
N ASP A 304 0.72 3.88 23.29
CA ASP A 304 -0.41 3.08 22.78
C ASP A 304 -1.67 3.93 22.65
N LYS A 305 -1.93 4.74 23.68
CA LYS A 305 -3.05 5.67 23.65
C LYS A 305 -2.93 6.66 22.49
N GLU A 306 -1.74 7.21 22.25
CA GLU A 306 -1.49 8.15 21.15
C GLU A 306 -1.69 7.50 19.78
N LEU A 307 -1.28 6.23 19.61
CA LEU A 307 -1.55 5.44 18.40
C LEU A 307 -3.06 5.24 18.17
N LEU A 308 -3.80 4.87 19.22
CA LEU A 308 -5.25 4.68 19.14
C LEU A 308 -5.96 6.01 18.85
N GLU A 309 -5.62 7.10 19.55
CA GLU A 309 -6.19 8.42 19.29
C GLU A 309 -5.92 8.90 17.86
N ALA A 310 -4.71 8.69 17.33
CA ALA A 310 -4.40 9.06 15.95
C ALA A 310 -5.26 8.28 14.94
N SER A 311 -5.50 7.00 15.22
CA SER A 311 -6.31 6.11 14.38
C SER A 311 -7.79 6.52 14.40
N ILE A 312 -8.33 6.83 15.58
CA ILE A 312 -9.73 7.28 15.72
C ILE A 312 -9.91 8.67 15.10
N ARG A 313 -8.99 9.62 15.30
CA ARG A 313 -9.12 10.96 14.67
C ARG A 313 -9.15 10.87 13.14
N GLY A 314 -8.49 9.87 12.57
CA GLY A 314 -8.62 9.55 11.15
C GLY A 314 -10.02 9.07 10.74
N SER A 315 -10.78 8.41 11.63
CA SER A 315 -12.15 7.96 11.40
C SER A 315 -13.24 8.99 11.76
N VAL A 316 -12.94 10.00 12.59
CA VAL A 316 -13.91 11.03 13.06
C VAL A 316 -14.57 11.84 11.91
N PHE A 317 -14.03 11.82 10.69
CA PHE A 317 -14.72 12.39 9.53
C PHE A 317 -15.95 11.59 9.06
N GLU A 318 -16.16 10.37 9.57
CA GLU A 318 -17.30 9.50 9.26
C GLU A 318 -18.38 9.54 10.36
N ASP A 319 -17.97 9.59 11.64
CA ASP A 319 -18.89 9.49 12.80
C ASP A 319 -19.78 10.74 13.01
N LEU A 320 -19.36 11.90 12.53
CA LEU A 320 -20.17 13.12 12.62
C LEU A 320 -21.32 13.17 11.59
N GLY A 321 -21.45 12.18 10.71
CA GLY A 321 -22.58 12.02 9.79
C GLY A 321 -23.77 11.25 10.37
N GLY A 322 -23.62 10.61 11.55
CA GLY A 322 -24.59 9.64 12.09
C GLY A 322 -25.45 10.11 13.27
N ARG A 323 -25.21 11.28 13.87
CA ARG A 323 -26.02 11.76 15.01
C ARG A 323 -27.18 12.64 14.54
N GLU A 324 -28.37 12.08 14.69
CA GLU A 324 -29.71 12.68 14.59
C GLU A 324 -29.75 14.21 14.70
N ARG A 325 -30.43 14.83 13.72
CA ARG A 325 -31.25 16.01 13.92
C ARG A 325 -32.57 15.85 13.18
#